data_AF-A0A4R7JAW7-F1
#
_entry.id   AF-A0A4R7JAW7-F1
#
_cell.length_a   1.000
_cell.length_b   1.000
_cell.length_c   1.000
_cell.angle_alpha   90.00
_cell.angle_beta   90.00
_cell.angle_gamma   90.00
#
_symmetry.space_group_name_H-M   'P 1'
#
loop_
_entity.id
_entity.type
_entity.pdbx_description
1 polymer ?
#
loop_
_entity_poly.entity_id
_entity_poly.type
_entity_poly.pdbx_seq_one_letter_code
_entity_poly.pdbx_strand_id
1 'polypeptide(L)'
;MSDETTTGSGQHVEKVGGFDIRNFIGLLIGIFGLILTVWGIFFFNDYEAAKTGGMNANLWTGLAMIAVGLVFFIWAKLEPIRIVVSDNETGAESPKDIAPLDDDK
;
A
#
# COMPACT_ATOMS: atom_id res chain seq x y z
N MET A 1 25.98 -28.81 39.56
CA MET A 1 25.35 -29.34 38.33
C MET A 1 24.64 -28.15 37.72
N SER A 2 25.24 -27.56 36.69
CA SER A 2 24.97 -26.22 36.20
C SER A 2 23.56 -26.09 35.59
N ASP A 3 22.85 -25.05 36.04
CA ASP A 3 21.81 -24.39 35.24
C ASP A 3 22.45 -23.89 33.95
N GLU A 4 21.85 -24.23 32.80
CA GLU A 4 21.85 -23.41 31.58
C GLU A 4 20.99 -24.13 30.52
N THR A 5 19.67 -23.99 30.65
CA THR A 5 18.78 -24.14 29.51
C THR A 5 18.96 -22.93 28.61
N THR A 6 19.93 -22.99 27.69
CA THR A 6 20.07 -22.06 26.57
C THR A 6 18.90 -22.25 25.61
N THR A 7 17.78 -21.59 25.88
CA THR A 7 16.67 -21.47 24.95
C THR A 7 17.03 -20.40 23.92
N GLY A 8 17.66 -20.81 22.82
CA GLY A 8 17.73 -19.98 21.62
C GLY A 8 16.34 -19.88 21.01
N SER A 9 15.70 -18.71 21.06
CA SER A 9 14.55 -18.37 20.22
C SER A 9 14.07 -16.95 20.55
N GLY A 10 14.52 -15.98 19.76
CA GLY A 10 14.04 -14.60 19.84
C GLY A 10 13.72 -13.99 18.48
N GLN A 11 13.44 -14.79 17.44
CA GLN A 11 12.91 -14.22 16.19
C GLN A 11 11.40 -14.01 16.36
N HIS A 12 10.99 -12.84 16.87
CA HIS A 12 9.59 -12.46 16.89
C HIS A 12 9.22 -11.77 15.57
N VAL A 13 8.31 -12.37 14.79
CA VAL A 13 7.79 -11.74 13.57
C VAL A 13 6.76 -10.68 13.95
N GLU A 14 7.20 -9.43 14.05
CA GLU A 14 6.32 -8.30 14.26
C GLU A 14 5.72 -7.81 12.93
N LYS A 15 4.39 -7.64 12.88
CA LYS A 15 3.76 -6.94 11.76
C LYS A 15 4.09 -5.45 11.85
N VAL A 16 5.09 -5.02 11.09
CA VAL A 16 5.43 -3.60 10.94
C VAL A 16 4.20 -2.84 10.40
N GLY A 17 3.95 -1.67 10.99
CA GLY A 17 2.69 -0.92 10.93
C GLY A 17 2.05 -0.79 9.55
N GLY A 18 0.98 -1.55 9.34
CA GLY A 18 -0.36 -1.12 8.90
C GLY A 18 -0.58 -0.43 7.54
N PHE A 19 0.44 0.07 6.85
CA PHE A 19 0.26 0.91 5.66
C PHE A 19 0.93 0.31 4.42
N ASP A 20 0.28 -0.69 3.83
CA ASP A 20 0.66 -1.20 2.50
C ASP A 20 0.32 -0.16 1.43
N ILE A 21 1.33 0.30 0.68
CA ILE A 21 1.18 1.27 -0.40
C ILE A 21 0.16 0.83 -1.46
N ARG A 22 -0.03 -0.48 -1.66
CA ARG A 22 -1.01 -1.04 -2.61
C ARG A 22 -2.44 -0.71 -2.20
N ASN A 23 -2.73 -0.66 -0.90
CA ASN A 23 -4.02 -0.21 -0.40
C ASN A 23 -4.24 1.28 -0.68
N PHE A 24 -3.20 2.11 -0.50
CA PHE A 24 -3.29 3.55 -0.78
C PHE A 24 -3.49 3.82 -2.28
N ILE A 25 -2.70 3.17 -3.14
CA ILE A 25 -2.83 3.25 -4.60
C ILE A 25 -4.21 2.76 -5.04
N GLY A 26 -4.65 1.59 -4.56
CA GLY A 26 -5.96 1.02 -4.88
C GLY A 26 -7.11 1.94 -4.46
N LEU A 27 -7.01 2.58 -3.29
CA LEU A 27 -8.00 3.53 -2.80
C LEU A 27 -8.07 4.79 -3.66
N LEU A 28 -6.91 5.40 -3.97
CA LEU A 28 -6.87 6.58 -4.81
C LEU A 28 -7.47 6.30 -6.19
N ILE A 29 -7.02 5.23 -6.86
CA ILE A 29 -7.55 4.82 -8.16
C ILE A 29 -9.06 4.57 -8.06
N GLY A 30 -9.53 3.87 -7.02
CA GLY A 30 -10.94 3.59 -6.81
C GLY A 30 -11.80 4.84 -6.61
N ILE A 31 -11.34 5.81 -5.82
CA ILE A 31 -12.05 7.09 -5.59
C ILE A 31 -12.14 7.88 -6.90
N PHE A 32 -11.03 8.03 -7.63
CA PHE A 32 -11.05 8.71 -8.93
C PHE A 32 -11.94 7.99 -9.93
N GLY A 33 -11.90 6.65 -9.97
CA GLY A 33 -12.78 5.84 -10.81
C GLY A 33 -14.26 6.01 -10.45
N LEU A 34 -14.59 6.10 -9.16
CA LEU A 34 -15.94 6.37 -8.67
C LEU A 34 -16.42 7.76 -9.11
N ILE A 35 -15.57 8.79 -8.98
CA ILE A 35 -15.89 10.14 -9.45
C ILE A 35 -16.21 10.13 -10.94
N LEU A 36 -15.38 9.50 -11.76
CA LEU A 36 -15.62 9.42 -13.21
C LEU A 36 -16.87 8.60 -13.56
N THR A 37 -17.16 7.55 -12.82
CA THR A 37 -18.37 6.73 -13.00
C THR A 37 -19.62 7.55 -12.70
N VAL A 38 -19.66 8.26 -11.57
CA VAL A 38 -20.76 9.16 -11.20
C VAL A 38 -20.90 10.27 -12.25
N TRP A 39 -19.79 10.88 -12.67
CA TRP A 39 -19.81 11.91 -13.70
C TRP A 39 -20.38 11.36 -15.01
N GLY A 40 -19.90 10.20 -15.45
CA GLY A 40 -20.38 9.53 -16.65
C GLY A 40 -21.87 9.19 -16.59
N ILE A 41 -22.39 8.77 -15.43
CA ILE A 41 -23.82 8.42 -15.29
C ILE A 41 -24.71 9.66 -15.33
N PHE A 42 -24.36 10.72 -14.59
CA PHE A 42 -25.27 11.84 -14.37
C PHE A 42 -25.05 13.06 -15.28
N PHE A 43 -23.89 13.18 -15.91
CA PHE A 43 -23.49 14.38 -16.65
C PHE A 43 -23.11 14.10 -18.11
N PHE A 44 -23.46 12.94 -18.66
CA PHE A 44 -23.27 12.64 -20.08
C PHE A 44 -24.42 13.22 -20.92
N ASN A 45 -24.07 14.03 -21.93
CA ASN A 45 -25.00 14.72 -22.82
C ASN A 45 -24.46 14.75 -24.26
N ASP A 46 -25.25 15.27 -25.20
CA ASP A 46 -24.90 15.32 -26.63
C ASP A 46 -23.61 16.10 -26.92
N TYR A 47 -23.32 17.13 -26.12
CA TYR A 47 -22.09 17.92 -26.26
C TYR A 47 -20.85 17.11 -25.87
N GLU A 48 -20.91 16.34 -24.79
CA GLU A 48 -19.82 15.42 -24.42
C GLU A 48 -19.73 14.23 -25.38
N ALA A 49 -20.86 13.70 -25.83
CA ALA A 49 -20.92 12.63 -26.83
C ALA A 49 -20.25 13.04 -28.15
N ALA A 50 -20.40 14.30 -28.58
CA ALA A 50 -19.76 14.81 -29.78
C ALA A 50 -18.21 14.79 -29.71
N LYS A 51 -17.64 14.94 -28.51
CA LYS A 51 -16.18 14.92 -28.31
C LYS A 51 -15.57 13.52 -28.39
N THR A 52 -16.38 12.50 -28.14
CA THR A 52 -15.92 11.11 -27.96
C THR A 52 -16.51 10.15 -28.99
N GLY A 53 -17.16 10.67 -30.04
CA GLY A 53 -17.78 9.85 -31.08
C GLY A 53 -19.00 9.06 -30.59
N GLY A 54 -19.74 9.59 -29.62
CA GLY A 54 -20.94 8.97 -29.04
C GLY A 54 -20.66 8.08 -27.81
N MET A 55 -19.40 7.82 -27.48
CA MET A 55 -19.04 6.93 -26.38
C MET A 55 -18.81 7.67 -25.07
N ASN A 56 -19.38 7.19 -23.97
CA ASN A 56 -19.16 7.80 -22.65
C ASN A 56 -17.78 7.41 -22.09
N ALA A 57 -16.75 8.18 -22.43
CA ALA A 57 -15.36 7.93 -22.05
C ALA A 57 -15.16 7.95 -20.52
N ASN A 58 -15.83 8.88 -19.81
CA ASN A 58 -15.75 8.98 -18.36
C ASN A 58 -16.27 7.71 -17.68
N LEU A 59 -17.40 7.16 -18.15
CA LEU A 59 -17.98 5.95 -17.60
C LEU A 59 -17.08 4.73 -17.78
N TRP A 60 -16.60 4.49 -19.01
CA TRP A 60 -15.72 3.35 -19.29
C TRP A 60 -14.39 3.45 -18.53
N THR A 61 -13.80 4.65 -18.48
CA THR A 61 -12.56 4.90 -17.74
C THR A 61 -12.78 4.70 -16.24
N GLY A 62 -13.88 5.21 -15.70
CA GLY A 62 -14.25 5.04 -14.29
C GLY A 62 -14.43 3.57 -13.91
N LEU A 63 -15.14 2.79 -14.72
CA LEU A 63 -15.32 1.35 -14.51
C LEU A 63 -14.00 0.59 -14.57
N ALA A 64 -13.13 0.90 -15.55
CA ALA A 64 -11.81 0.30 -15.64
C ALA A 64 -10.94 0.62 -14.41
N MET A 65 -10.96 1.88 -13.95
CA MET A 65 -10.23 2.29 -12.74
C MET A 65 -10.76 1.57 -11.49
N ILE A 66 -12.08 1.45 -11.32
CA ILE A 66 -12.65 0.68 -10.20
C ILE A 66 -12.20 -0.78 -10.24
N ALA A 67 -12.24 -1.41 -11.42
CA ALA A 67 -11.77 -2.79 -11.57
C ALA A 67 -10.28 -2.93 -11.18
N VAL A 68 -9.42 -2.03 -11.64
CA VAL A 68 -8.00 -2.01 -11.27
C VAL A 68 -7.81 -1.77 -9.77
N GLY A 69 -8.53 -0.82 -9.17
CA GLY A 69 -8.49 -0.57 -7.73
C GLY A 69 -8.85 -1.81 -6.91
N LEU A 70 -9.89 -2.55 -7.31
CA LEU A 70 -10.28 -3.82 -6.70
C LEU A 70 -9.19 -4.88 -6.83
N VAL A 71 -8.52 -4.99 -7.97
CA VAL A 71 -7.39 -5.90 -8.16
C VAL A 71 -6.26 -5.58 -7.17
N PHE A 72 -5.93 -4.30 -6.98
CA PHE A 72 -4.92 -3.88 -6.01
C PHE A 72 -5.29 -4.26 -4.57
N PHE A 73 -6.54 -4.08 -4.17
CA PHE A 73 -7.01 -4.48 -2.85
C PHE A 73 -6.98 -5.99 -2.63
N ILE A 74 -7.39 -6.76 -3.64
CA ILE A 74 -7.35 -8.23 -3.59
C ILE A 74 -5.89 -8.69 -3.47
N TRP A 75 -4.98 -8.14 -4.27
CA TRP A 75 -3.56 -8.50 -4.21
C TRP A 75 -2.92 -8.13 -2.87
N ALA A 76 -3.16 -6.92 -2.35
CA ALA A 76 -2.67 -6.51 -1.03
C ALA A 76 -3.13 -7.46 0.08
N LYS A 77 -4.36 -8.01 -0.04
CA LYS A 77 -4.90 -9.00 0.89
C LYS A 77 -4.27 -10.38 0.73
N LEU A 78 -3.91 -10.79 -0.49
CA LEU A 78 -3.27 -12.08 -0.78
C LEU A 78 -1.79 -12.11 -0.38
N GLU A 79 -1.07 -10.99 -0.51
CA GLU A 79 0.37 -10.92 -0.26
C GLU A 79 0.73 -9.85 0.80
N PRO A 80 0.41 -10.13 2.08
CA PRO A 80 0.70 -9.19 3.15
C PRO A 80 2.21 -9.02 3.35
N ILE A 81 2.67 -7.76 3.44
CA ILE A 81 4.07 -7.44 3.72
C ILE A 81 4.46 -7.98 5.11
N ARG A 82 5.49 -8.82 5.16
CA ARG A 82 6.09 -9.33 6.40
C ARG A 82 7.51 -8.79 6.47
N ILE A 83 7.82 -8.02 7.50
CA ILE A 83 9.18 -7.55 7.77
C ILE A 83 9.64 -8.31 9.02
N VAL A 84 10.80 -8.96 8.93
CA VAL A 84 11.45 -9.57 10.08
C VAL A 84 12.26 -8.47 10.75
N VAL A 85 11.81 -8.04 11.93
CA VAL A 85 12.64 -7.20 12.81
C VAL A 85 13.47 -8.17 13.64
N SER A 86 14.79 -8.13 13.48
CA SER A 86 15.71 -8.85 14.36
C SER A 86 15.97 -7.97 15.58
N ASP A 87 15.87 -8.55 16.78
CA ASP A 87 16.40 -7.91 17.98
C ASP A 87 17.92 -7.70 17.79
N ASN A 88 18.43 -6.52 18.16
CA ASN A 88 19.87 -6.32 18.23
C ASN A 88 20.47 -7.26 19.30
N GLU A 89 21.74 -7.61 19.14
CA GLU A 89 22.47 -8.50 20.05
C GLU A 89 22.35 -8.04 21.51
N THR A 90 22.27 -8.99 22.45
CA THR A 90 22.12 -8.71 23.88
C THR A 90 23.35 -7.96 24.39
N GLY A 91 23.25 -6.63 24.54
CA GLY A 91 24.35 -5.75 24.94
C GLY A 91 24.53 -4.46 24.12
N ALA A 92 23.68 -4.19 23.12
CA ALA A 92 23.74 -2.93 22.36
C ALA A 92 23.40 -1.70 23.23
N GLU A 93 24.24 -0.66 23.17
CA GLU A 93 24.12 0.55 24.00
C GLU A 93 22.94 1.46 23.59
N SER A 94 22.45 1.35 22.35
CA SER A 94 21.21 1.96 21.88
C SER A 94 20.43 0.99 20.98
N PRO A 95 19.10 0.84 21.16
CA PRO A 95 18.27 0.02 20.26
C PRO A 95 18.23 0.51 18.80
N LYS A 96 18.62 1.76 18.52
CA LYS A 96 18.85 2.30 17.16
C LYS A 96 20.03 3.26 17.16
N ASP A 97 20.98 3.03 16.26
CA ASP A 97 22.12 3.91 16.04
C ASP A 97 21.74 5.00 15.03
N ILE A 98 21.73 6.26 15.48
CA ILE A 98 21.48 7.44 14.65
C ILE A 98 22.59 8.44 14.95
N ALA A 99 23.76 8.20 14.34
CA ALA A 99 24.80 9.19 14.25
C ALA A 99 24.71 9.91 12.88
N PRO A 100 24.77 11.25 12.82
CA PRO A 100 25.08 11.94 11.58
C PRO A 100 26.45 11.44 11.09
N LEU A 101 26.56 11.08 9.81
CA LEU A 101 27.89 10.89 9.21
C LEU A 101 28.63 12.21 9.38
N ASP A 102 29.75 12.18 10.09
CA ASP A 102 30.62 13.33 10.24
C ASP A 102 30.90 13.93 8.86
N ASP A 103 30.55 15.21 8.68
CA ASP A 103 31.04 16.03 7.58
C ASP A 103 32.55 16.25 7.84
N ASP A 104 33.36 15.29 7.43
CA ASP A 104 34.81 15.47 7.29
C ASP A 104 35.06 16.50 6.17
N LYS A 105 35.13 17.78 6.55
CA LYS A 105 36.19 18.75 6.18
C LYS A 105 36.02 20.13 6.82
#